data_AF-A0A967A5A2-F1
#
_entry.id   AF-A0A967A5A2-F1
#
_cell.length_a   1.000
_cell.length_b   1.000
_cell.length_c   1.000
_cell.angle_alpha   90.00
_cell.angle_beta   90.00
_cell.angle_gamma   90.00
#
_symmetry.space_group_name_H-M   'P 1'
#
loop_
_entity.id
_entity.type
_entity.pdbx_description
1 polymer ?
#
loop_
_entity_poly.entity_id
_entity_poly.type
_entity_poly.pdbx_seq_one_letter_code
_entity_poly.pdbx_strand_id
1 'polypeptide(L)'
;MNAWNETCQACSSSGTPLLKLSLGKDFFARPYDRLSPLSDHNPQWYCTPCSMHKNLQRDFRDIGAELDKLQAGQGSELSKGDEFRRATLRLQEILTILSAPQQHSPFLNGPEVRLLMERLNTLTMPV
;
A
#
# COMPACT_ATOMS: atom_id res chain seq x y z
N MET A 1 4.67 -33.78 6.90
CA MET A 1 4.47 -32.44 7.52
C MET A 1 5.05 -31.43 6.56
N ASN A 2 4.23 -30.56 6.00
CA ASN A 2 4.62 -29.76 4.83
C ASN A 2 5.48 -28.56 5.26
N ALA A 3 6.69 -28.47 4.72
CA ALA A 3 7.72 -27.46 4.98
C ALA A 3 7.40 -26.06 4.41
N TRP A 4 6.24 -25.49 4.76
CA TRP A 4 5.85 -24.17 4.27
C TRP A 4 6.24 -23.10 5.28
N ASN A 5 7.26 -22.33 4.90
CA ASN A 5 7.50 -20.95 5.34
C ASN A 5 7.90 -20.77 6.81
N GLU A 6 9.12 -21.17 7.16
CA GLU A 6 9.79 -20.68 8.37
C GLU A 6 10.49 -19.33 8.15
N THR A 7 10.52 -18.85 6.89
CA THR A 7 11.18 -17.61 6.47
C THR A 7 10.19 -16.60 5.91
N CYS A 8 10.41 -15.33 6.23
CA CYS A 8 9.70 -14.22 5.62
C CYS A 8 9.99 -14.19 4.12
N GLN A 9 8.95 -14.19 3.28
CA GLN A 9 9.11 -14.20 1.82
C GLN A 9 9.61 -12.87 1.22
N ALA A 10 9.75 -11.82 2.04
CA ALA A 10 10.25 -10.51 1.63
C ALA A 10 11.71 -10.27 1.99
N CYS A 11 12.12 -10.65 3.20
CA CYS A 11 13.45 -10.37 3.74
C CYS A 11 14.25 -11.63 4.11
N SER A 12 13.70 -12.82 3.88
CA SER A 12 14.30 -14.13 4.19
C SER A 12 14.63 -14.36 5.68
N SER A 13 14.20 -13.47 6.58
CA SER A 13 14.36 -13.65 8.03
C SER A 13 13.65 -14.93 8.49
N SER A 14 14.36 -15.79 9.21
CA SER A 14 13.85 -17.01 9.83
C SER A 14 13.62 -16.83 11.34
N GLY A 15 12.90 -17.78 11.95
CA GLY A 15 12.76 -17.85 13.41
C GLY A 15 11.88 -16.76 14.03
N THR A 16 11.16 -16.00 13.21
CA THR A 16 10.19 -14.99 13.65
C THR A 16 8.77 -15.45 13.30
N PRO A 17 7.75 -15.09 14.11
CA PRO A 17 6.37 -15.36 13.76
C PRO A 17 6.02 -14.74 12.40
N LEU A 18 5.49 -15.57 11.50
CA LEU A 18 5.02 -15.13 10.20
C LEU A 18 3.50 -14.95 10.22
N LEU A 19 3.06 -13.89 9.57
CA LEU A 19 1.66 -13.55 9.36
C LEU A 19 1.32 -13.84 7.90
N LYS A 20 0.22 -14.58 7.69
CA LYS A 20 -0.34 -14.76 6.36
C LYS A 20 -1.11 -13.50 5.98
N LEU A 21 -0.65 -12.82 4.94
CA LEU A 21 -1.33 -11.62 4.48
C LEU A 21 -2.50 -12.00 3.57
N SER A 22 -3.72 -11.86 4.10
CA SER A 22 -4.94 -11.98 3.31
C SER A 22 -5.27 -10.67 2.59
N LEU A 23 -6.11 -10.74 1.58
CA LEU A 23 -6.44 -9.55 0.79
C LEU A 23 -7.37 -8.61 1.53
N GLY A 24 -8.41 -9.09 2.22
CA GLY A 24 -9.31 -8.22 2.96
C GLY A 24 -9.96 -7.17 2.06
N LYS A 25 -9.74 -5.90 2.37
CA LYS A 25 -10.26 -4.74 1.62
C LYS A 25 -9.11 -3.82 1.21
N ASP A 26 -9.33 -3.08 0.12
CA ASP A 26 -8.43 -2.04 -0.34
C ASP A 26 -8.47 -0.81 0.58
N PHE A 27 -7.61 0.18 0.28
CA PHE A 27 -7.56 1.42 1.04
C PHE A 27 -8.95 2.04 1.22
N PHE A 28 -9.78 2.06 0.17
CA PHE A 28 -11.13 2.66 0.11
C PHE A 28 -12.26 1.73 0.61
N ALA A 29 -11.90 0.70 1.39
CA ALA A 29 -12.82 -0.27 1.99
C ALA A 29 -13.63 -1.11 0.99
N ARG A 30 -13.18 -1.19 -0.26
CA ARG A 30 -13.74 -2.07 -1.29
C ARG A 30 -13.13 -3.47 -1.14
N PRO A 31 -13.89 -4.54 -1.31
CA PRO A 31 -13.31 -5.88 -1.30
C PRO A 31 -12.34 -6.03 -2.47
N TYR A 32 -11.19 -6.66 -2.24
CA TYR A 32 -10.37 -7.13 -3.36
C TYR A 32 -11.14 -8.22 -4.10
N ASP A 33 -11.37 -8.01 -5.39
CA ASP A 33 -12.05 -8.95 -6.27
C ASP A 33 -11.06 -9.55 -7.28
N ARG A 34 -11.58 -10.29 -8.28
CA ARG A 34 -10.77 -10.97 -9.30
C ARG A 34 -10.01 -10.01 -10.22
N LEU A 35 -10.30 -8.71 -10.20
CA LEU A 35 -9.61 -7.67 -10.96
C LEU A 35 -8.42 -7.09 -10.20
N SER A 36 -8.22 -7.50 -8.94
CA SER A 36 -7.02 -7.18 -8.17
C SER A 36 -5.77 -7.77 -8.83
N PRO A 37 -4.59 -7.16 -8.63
CA PRO A 37 -3.35 -7.68 -9.20
C PRO A 37 -3.11 -9.16 -8.85
N LEU A 38 -2.60 -9.95 -9.79
CA LEU A 38 -2.34 -11.39 -9.56
C LEU A 38 -1.38 -11.66 -8.39
N SER A 39 -0.46 -10.74 -8.12
CA SER A 39 0.48 -10.82 -6.99
C SER A 39 -0.22 -10.83 -5.62
N ASP A 40 -1.46 -10.34 -5.59
CA ASP A 40 -2.27 -10.25 -4.39
C ASP A 40 -3.13 -11.51 -4.19
N HIS A 41 -3.43 -12.26 -5.26
CA HIS A 41 -4.21 -13.51 -5.19
C HIS A 41 -3.46 -14.69 -4.58
N ASN A 42 -2.12 -14.64 -4.51
CA ASN A 42 -1.33 -15.69 -3.89
C ASN A 42 -0.93 -15.29 -2.46
N PRO A 43 -1.50 -15.91 -1.42
CA PRO A 43 -1.21 -15.51 -0.05
C PRO A 43 0.26 -15.76 0.30
N GLN A 44 0.96 -14.70 0.70
CA GLN A 44 2.35 -14.74 1.13
C GLN A 44 2.48 -14.65 2.65
N TRP A 45 3.61 -15.13 3.16
CA TRP A 45 3.96 -15.15 4.58
C TRP A 45 5.07 -14.15 4.85
N TYR A 46 4.80 -13.21 5.76
CA TYR A 46 5.74 -12.14 6.10
C TYR A 46 5.95 -12.04 7.59
N CYS A 47 7.14 -11.65 8.02
CA CYS A 47 7.35 -11.19 9.38
C CYS A 47 6.56 -9.88 9.62
N THR A 48 6.34 -9.53 10.89
CA THR A 48 5.52 -8.35 11.25
C THR A 48 5.94 -7.06 10.53
N PRO A 49 7.23 -6.66 10.47
CA PRO A 49 7.64 -5.47 9.74
C PRO A 49 7.31 -5.53 8.24
N CYS A 50 7.61 -6.65 7.56
CA CYS A 50 7.33 -6.81 6.14
C CYS A 50 5.83 -6.85 5.84
N SER A 51 5.02 -7.45 6.73
CA SER A 51 3.56 -7.42 6.60
C SER A 51 3.02 -5.99 6.65
N MET A 52 3.53 -5.18 7.58
CA MET A 52 3.15 -3.77 7.70
C MET A 52 3.53 -2.97 6.45
N HIS A 53 4.78 -3.09 5.99
CA HIS A 53 5.24 -2.44 4.76
C HIS A 53 4.47 -2.91 3.52
N LYS A 54 4.10 -4.19 3.45
CA LYS A 54 3.30 -4.72 2.35
C LYS A 54 1.89 -4.12 2.33
N ASN A 55 1.27 -3.92 3.49
CA ASN A 55 -0.02 -3.23 3.58
C ASN A 55 0.09 -1.76 3.13
N LEU A 56 1.13 -1.05 3.56
CA LEU A 56 1.38 0.32 3.10
C LEU A 56 1.63 0.38 1.59
N GLN A 57 2.30 -0.61 1.02
CA GLN A 57 2.49 -0.71 -0.43
C GLN A 57 1.18 -0.88 -1.18
N ARG A 58 0.23 -1.65 -0.63
CA ARG A 58 -1.12 -1.78 -1.20
C ARG A 58 -1.87 -0.46 -1.13
N ASP A 59 -1.86 0.21 0.03
CA ASP A 59 -2.49 1.53 0.19
C ASP A 59 -1.93 2.54 -0.83
N PHE A 60 -0.60 2.61 -0.96
CA PHE A 60 0.08 3.48 -1.93
C PHE A 60 -0.40 3.22 -3.37
N ARG A 61 -0.46 1.95 -3.77
CA ARG A 61 -0.92 1.56 -5.10
C ARG A 61 -2.39 1.91 -5.32
N ASP A 62 -3.24 1.63 -4.35
CA ASP A 62 -4.68 1.85 -4.46
C ASP A 62 -4.97 3.36 -4.58
N ILE A 63 -4.26 4.21 -3.82
CA ILE A 63 -4.30 5.67 -3.96
C ILE A 63 -3.82 6.11 -5.35
N GLY A 64 -2.70 5.57 -5.83
CA GLY A 64 -2.18 5.86 -7.17
C GLY A 64 -3.19 5.56 -8.28
N ALA A 65 -3.86 4.41 -8.20
CA ALA A 65 -4.87 4.01 -9.18
C ALA A 65 -6.09 4.95 -9.17
N GLU A 66 -6.57 5.37 -8.00
CA GLU A 66 -7.67 6.34 -7.92
C GLU A 66 -7.26 7.74 -8.39
N LEU A 67 -5.98 8.11 -8.22
CA LEU A 67 -5.45 9.36 -8.76
C LEU A 67 -5.42 9.34 -10.27
N ASP A 68 -4.95 8.25 -10.88
CA ASP A 68 -4.92 8.08 -12.33
C ASP A 68 -6.34 8.16 -12.92
N LYS A 69 -7.34 7.53 -12.27
CA LYS A 69 -8.76 7.66 -12.64
C LYS A 69 -9.24 9.10 -12.59
N LEU A 70 -8.94 9.81 -11.51
CA LEU A 70 -9.36 11.20 -11.32
C LEU A 70 -8.76 12.11 -12.40
N GLN A 71 -7.48 11.94 -12.72
CA GLN A 71 -6.79 12.68 -13.78
C GLN A 71 -7.35 12.36 -15.18
N ALA A 72 -7.79 11.12 -15.39
CA ALA A 72 -8.46 10.70 -16.63
C ALA A 72 -9.94 11.13 -16.70
N GLY A 73 -10.47 11.87 -15.72
CA GLY A 73 -11.87 12.27 -15.66
C GLY A 73 -12.84 11.12 -15.41
N GLN A 74 -12.35 9.99 -14.89
CA GLN A 74 -13.15 8.83 -14.53
C GLN A 74 -13.67 8.95 -13.09
N GLY A 75 -14.70 8.17 -12.77
CA GLY A 75 -15.18 8.07 -11.39
C GLY A 75 -14.07 7.58 -10.45
N SER A 76 -13.74 8.41 -9.45
CA SER A 76 -12.66 8.16 -8.49
C SER A 76 -13.13 8.38 -7.06
N GLU A 77 -12.70 7.51 -6.15
CA GLU A 77 -12.92 7.68 -4.72
C GLU A 77 -12.26 8.96 -4.17
N LEU A 78 -11.15 9.41 -4.79
CA LEU A 78 -10.47 10.66 -4.42
C LEU A 78 -11.27 11.93 -4.77
N SER A 79 -12.38 11.80 -5.49
CA SER A 79 -13.34 12.93 -5.64
C SER A 79 -14.09 13.23 -4.35
N LYS A 80 -14.09 12.31 -3.38
CA LYS A 80 -14.71 12.48 -2.06
C LYS A 80 -13.71 13.14 -1.11
N GLY A 81 -14.08 14.26 -0.49
CA GLY A 81 -13.15 15.05 0.33
C GLY A 81 -12.54 14.30 1.52
N ASP A 82 -13.29 13.43 2.18
CA ASP A 82 -12.77 12.63 3.29
C ASP A 82 -11.76 11.59 2.82
N GLU A 83 -12.03 10.94 1.68
CA GLU A 83 -11.12 9.96 1.08
C GLU A 83 -9.84 10.61 0.57
N PHE A 84 -9.95 11.79 -0.04
CA PHE A 84 -8.80 12.60 -0.44
C PHE A 84 -7.93 12.94 0.77
N ARG A 85 -8.52 13.47 1.84
CA ARG A 85 -7.79 13.81 3.08
C ARG A 85 -7.13 12.57 3.69
N ARG A 86 -7.83 11.45 3.73
CA ARG A 86 -7.30 10.18 4.25
C ARG A 86 -6.12 9.69 3.41
N ALA A 87 -6.21 9.80 2.08
CA ALA A 87 -5.11 9.46 1.18
C ALA A 87 -3.88 10.35 1.40
N THR A 88 -4.07 11.67 1.55
CA THR A 88 -2.97 12.60 1.89
C THR A 88 -2.27 12.21 3.20
N LEU A 89 -3.05 11.95 4.26
CA LEU A 89 -2.50 11.52 5.55
C LEU A 89 -1.76 10.19 5.45
N ARG A 90 -2.27 9.24 4.66
CA ARG A 90 -1.62 7.95 4.44
C ARG A 90 -0.29 8.09 3.73
N LEU A 91 -0.18 8.93 2.69
CA LEU A 91 1.09 9.17 2.01
C LEU A 91 2.12 9.84 2.92
N GLN A 92 1.68 10.75 3.79
CA GLN A 92 2.54 11.34 4.82
C GLN A 92 3.06 10.29 5.82
N GLU A 93 2.18 9.43 6.33
CA GLU A 93 2.54 8.32 7.22
C GLU A 93 3.59 7.40 6.58
N ILE A 94 3.38 7.03 5.31
CA ILE A 94 4.33 6.20 4.56
C ILE A 94 5.70 6.89 4.48
N LEU A 95 5.75 8.18 4.13
CA LEU A 95 7.01 8.92 4.08
C LEU A 95 7.70 9.00 5.44
N THR A 96 6.95 9.20 6.51
CA THR A 96 7.51 9.20 7.88
C THR A 96 8.14 7.85 8.21
N ILE A 97 7.46 6.75 7.90
CA ILE A 97 7.96 5.39 8.14
C ILE A 97 9.22 5.10 7.33
N LEU A 98 9.24 5.49 6.04
CA LEU A 98 10.41 5.29 5.16
C LEU A 98 11.61 6.18 5.51
N SER A 99 11.38 7.27 6.26
CA SER A 99 12.44 8.19 6.69
C SER A 99 13.06 7.80 8.03
N ALA A 100 12.49 6.80 8.72
CA ALA A 100 13.01 6.32 10.00
C ALA A 100 14.37 5.59 9.82
N PRO A 101 15.37 5.86 10.67
CA PRO A 101 16.65 5.16 10.61
C PRO A 101 16.46 3.64 10.70
N GLN A 102 17.18 2.87 9.88
CA GLN A 102 17.15 1.40 9.82
C GLN A 102 15.86 0.78 9.26
N GLN A 103 14.92 1.57 8.76
CA GLN A 103 13.74 1.06 8.04
C GLN A 103 13.99 1.04 6.54
N HIS A 104 14.47 -0.10 6.02
CA HIS A 104 14.48 -0.37 4.58
C HIS A 104 13.23 -1.18 4.22
N SER A 105 12.37 -0.60 3.38
CA SER A 105 11.22 -1.31 2.83
C SER A 105 11.61 -2.03 1.53
N PRO A 106 11.37 -3.35 1.41
CA PRO A 106 11.55 -4.05 0.14
C PRO A 106 10.41 -3.78 -0.85
N PHE A 107 9.38 -3.04 -0.44
CA PHE A 107 8.14 -2.86 -1.21
C PHE A 107 7.87 -1.41 -1.63
N LEU A 108 8.50 -0.45 -0.95
CA LEU A 108 8.20 0.97 -1.08
C LEU A 108 9.48 1.76 -1.28
N ASN A 109 9.40 2.75 -2.17
CA ASN A 109 10.50 3.65 -2.50
C ASN A 109 10.11 5.09 -2.14
N GLY A 110 10.89 5.74 -1.27
CA GLY A 110 10.59 7.10 -0.77
C GLY A 110 10.36 8.14 -1.88
N PRO A 111 11.26 8.26 -2.87
CA PRO A 111 11.06 9.07 -4.08
C PRO A 111 9.71 8.88 -4.78
N GLU A 112 9.24 7.64 -4.96
CA GLU A 112 7.96 7.37 -5.64
C GLU A 112 6.76 7.82 -4.79
N VAL A 113 6.85 7.64 -3.47
CA VAL A 113 5.82 8.12 -2.54
C VAL A 113 5.76 9.65 -2.56
N ARG A 114 6.90 10.35 -2.60
CA ARG A 114 6.93 11.82 -2.74
C ARG A 114 6.31 12.27 -4.05
N LEU A 115 6.66 11.64 -5.16
CA LEU A 115 6.10 11.96 -6.47
C LEU A 115 4.57 11.80 -6.47
N LEU A 116 4.04 10.73 -5.87
CA LEU A 116 2.59 10.55 -5.78
C LEU A 116 1.93 11.63 -4.91
N MET A 117 2.56 12.00 -3.79
CA MET A 117 2.07 13.05 -2.90
C MET A 117 2.07 14.42 -3.60
N GLU A 118 3.12 14.74 -4.37
CA GLU A 118 3.19 15.96 -5.18
C GLU A 118 2.07 15.99 -6.21
N ARG A 119 1.88 14.90 -6.97
CA ARG A 119 0.77 14.77 -7.93
C ARG A 119 -0.59 14.95 -7.26
N LEU A 120 -0.80 14.35 -6.08
CA LEU A 120 -2.03 14.50 -5.32
C LEU A 120 -2.28 15.97 -4.93
N ASN A 121 -1.25 16.69 -4.49
CA ASN A 121 -1.35 18.10 -4.10
C ASN A 121 -1.61 19.05 -5.28
N THR A 122 -1.27 18.66 -6.52
CA THR A 122 -1.61 19.45 -7.72
C THR A 122 -3.09 19.40 -8.08
N LEU A 123 -3.84 18.45 -7.53
CA LEU A 123 -5.29 18.42 -7.66
C LEU A 123 -5.89 19.44 -6.68
N THR A 124 -6.31 20.59 -7.20
CA THR A 124 -7.18 21.49 -6.45
C THR A 124 -8.48 20.75 -6.12
N MET A 125 -8.77 20.60 -4.83
CA MET A 125 -10.08 20.12 -4.37
C MET A 125 -11.17 21.00 -5.00
N PRO A 126 -12.22 20.44 -5.63
CA PRO A 126 -13.42 21.20 -5.89
C PRO A 126 -13.99 21.63 -4.54
N VAL A 127 -14.07 22.95 -4.33
CA VAL A 127 -14.71 23.58 -3.17
C VAL A 127 -16.22 23.41 -3.28
#